data_AF-A0A1W2F2V7-F1
#
_entry.id   AF-A0A1W2F2V7-F1
#
_cell.length_a   1.000
_cell.length_b   1.000
_cell.length_c   1.000
_cell.angle_alpha   90.00
_cell.angle_beta   90.00
_cell.angle_gamma   90.00
#
_symmetry.space_group_name_H-M   'P 1'
#
loop_
_entity.id
_entity.type
_entity.pdbx_description
1 polymer ?
#
loop_
_entity_poly.entity_id
_entity_poly.type
_entity_poly.pdbx_seq_one_letter_code
_entity_poly.pdbx_strand_id
1 'polypeptide(L)'
;MKTSYFKPRKPFSFSPHPFDLGTFMGLWDGHDDNHFLLKIYRMEEKKFPDYYIHHQNYALENNLDSEEDFFRHVLRIVQNRIKHYELQDPFSRNHAMHRNSVQKLQQFQKYLNRIDQWNARPSHIVIAEKEELIQKQKEEIEKLTARLSELNEYEVLQKISIEDNALPTLVDLLKQMSRLTLPSGRNFLACDKKSPYSKMISKYFSQDGKDIPLETSRNYFVEKKGEIPIKGTTVRKEHQIFEIIPVTELKK
;
A
#
# COMPACT_ATOMS: atom_id res chain seq x y z
N MET A 1 -40.80 -16.58 -17.98
CA MET A 1 -40.34 -16.68 -16.58
C MET A 1 -39.40 -15.52 -16.35
N LYS A 2 -39.65 -14.66 -15.35
CA LYS A 2 -38.65 -13.66 -14.96
C LYS A 2 -37.47 -14.42 -14.37
N THR A 3 -36.30 -14.30 -14.97
CA THR A 3 -35.10 -14.92 -14.45
C THR A 3 -34.67 -14.14 -13.21
N SER A 4 -34.56 -14.83 -12.07
CA SER A 4 -34.13 -14.23 -10.80
C SER A 4 -32.67 -13.79 -10.90
N TYR A 5 -32.33 -12.61 -10.36
CA TYR A 5 -30.94 -12.14 -10.27
C TYR A 5 -30.06 -13.05 -9.40
N PHE A 6 -30.70 -13.82 -8.51
CA PHE A 6 -30.01 -14.70 -7.59
C PHE A 6 -30.12 -16.16 -8.01
N LYS A 7 -29.01 -16.89 -7.88
CA LYS A 7 -28.92 -18.33 -8.08
C LYS A 7 -29.95 -19.12 -7.25
N PRO A 8 -30.96 -19.74 -7.90
CA PRO A 8 -31.94 -20.56 -7.20
C PRO A 8 -31.38 -21.95 -6.89
N ARG A 9 -31.85 -22.54 -5.80
CA ARG A 9 -31.69 -23.96 -5.51
C ARG A 9 -32.48 -24.77 -6.53
N LYS A 10 -31.85 -25.83 -7.06
CA LYS A 10 -32.55 -26.82 -7.87
C LYS A 10 -33.63 -27.54 -7.03
N PRO A 11 -34.90 -27.59 -7.49
CA PRO A 11 -35.95 -28.33 -6.81
C PRO A 11 -35.53 -29.79 -6.55
N PHE A 12 -35.90 -30.32 -5.39
CA PHE A 12 -35.58 -31.68 -4.97
C PHE A 12 -34.08 -32.01 -4.83
N SER A 13 -33.19 -31.00 -4.82
CA SER A 13 -31.76 -31.23 -4.59
C SER A 13 -31.47 -31.46 -3.10
N PHE A 14 -30.94 -32.63 -2.74
CA PHE A 14 -30.60 -32.98 -1.35
C PHE A 14 -29.25 -32.41 -0.87
N SER A 15 -28.42 -31.91 -1.79
CA SER A 15 -27.13 -31.28 -1.47
C SER A 15 -26.96 -29.97 -2.25
N PRO A 16 -27.79 -28.94 -1.97
CA PRO A 16 -27.66 -27.64 -2.62
C PRO A 16 -26.41 -26.91 -2.14
N HIS A 17 -25.89 -25.98 -2.95
CA HIS A 17 -24.82 -25.12 -2.47
C HIS A 17 -25.33 -24.30 -1.26
N PRO A 18 -24.50 -24.06 -0.22
CA PRO A 18 -24.95 -23.35 0.98
C PRO A 18 -25.58 -21.98 0.71
N PHE A 19 -25.20 -21.35 -0.39
CA PHE A 19 -25.68 -20.03 -0.83
C PHE A 19 -26.85 -20.07 -1.80
N ASP A 20 -27.27 -21.23 -2.32
CA ASP A 20 -28.42 -21.28 -3.22
C ASP A 20 -29.70 -20.86 -2.50
N LEU A 21 -30.56 -20.13 -3.22
CA LEU A 21 -31.78 -19.52 -2.68
C LEU A 21 -33.03 -20.37 -2.90
N GLY A 22 -33.97 -20.27 -1.98
CA GLY A 22 -35.26 -20.94 -2.06
C GLY A 22 -35.41 -22.11 -1.10
N THR A 23 -36.56 -22.78 -1.22
CA THR A 23 -36.94 -23.93 -0.40
C THR A 23 -36.55 -25.25 -1.08
N PHE A 24 -36.93 -26.39 -0.51
CA PHE A 24 -36.79 -27.68 -1.18
C PHE A 24 -37.56 -27.74 -2.51
N MET A 25 -38.64 -26.95 -2.64
CA MET A 25 -39.43 -26.81 -3.88
C MET A 25 -38.85 -25.78 -4.86
N GLY A 26 -37.70 -25.17 -4.54
CA GLY A 26 -37.10 -24.09 -5.33
C GLY A 26 -37.45 -22.69 -4.82
N LEU A 27 -37.15 -21.69 -5.66
CA LEU A 27 -37.38 -20.27 -5.38
C LEU A 27 -38.85 -19.90 -5.61
N TRP A 28 -39.44 -19.13 -4.70
CA TRP A 28 -40.79 -18.61 -4.88
C TRP A 28 -40.77 -17.40 -5.82
N ASP A 29 -41.68 -17.39 -6.80
CA ASP A 29 -41.75 -16.33 -7.80
C ASP A 29 -42.04 -14.97 -7.14
N GLY A 30 -41.31 -13.94 -7.55
CA GLY A 30 -41.40 -12.59 -6.99
C GLY A 30 -40.89 -12.41 -5.54
N HIS A 31 -40.24 -13.41 -4.95
CA HIS A 31 -39.72 -13.38 -3.57
C HIS A 31 -38.22 -13.68 -3.47
N ASP A 32 -37.51 -13.57 -4.59
CA ASP A 32 -36.07 -13.76 -4.71
C ASP A 32 -35.28 -12.83 -3.77
N ASP A 33 -35.62 -11.54 -3.72
CA ASP A 33 -35.05 -10.56 -2.79
C ASP A 33 -35.23 -11.00 -1.32
N ASN A 34 -36.39 -11.54 -0.98
CA ASN A 34 -36.68 -12.01 0.39
C ASN A 34 -35.82 -13.21 0.74
N HIS A 35 -35.68 -14.17 -0.16
CA HIS A 35 -34.82 -15.35 0.05
C HIS A 35 -33.36 -14.94 0.22
N PHE A 36 -32.90 -13.94 -0.54
CA PHE A 36 -31.55 -13.42 -0.45
C PHE A 36 -31.29 -12.81 0.95
N LEU A 37 -32.20 -11.95 1.41
CA LEU A 37 -32.08 -11.28 2.72
C LEU A 37 -32.19 -12.28 3.90
N LEU A 38 -33.03 -13.31 3.77
CA LEU A 38 -33.21 -14.33 4.80
C LEU A 38 -31.92 -15.09 5.12
N LYS A 39 -31.05 -15.32 4.12
CA LYS A 39 -29.74 -15.95 4.32
C LYS A 39 -28.79 -15.04 5.11
N ILE A 40 -28.79 -13.74 4.82
CA ILE A 40 -27.92 -12.75 5.49
C ILE A 40 -28.16 -12.74 7.00
N TYR A 41 -29.41 -12.82 7.45
CA TYR A 41 -29.73 -12.80 8.90
C TYR A 41 -29.06 -13.91 9.70
N ARG A 42 -28.80 -15.06 9.05
CA ARG A 42 -28.27 -16.26 9.69
C ARG A 42 -26.78 -16.46 9.42
N MET A 43 -26.17 -15.58 8.63
CA MET A 43 -24.80 -15.73 8.16
C MET A 43 -23.82 -14.91 9.00
N GLU A 44 -22.58 -15.40 9.09
CA GLU A 44 -21.45 -14.67 9.66
C GLU A 44 -20.87 -13.69 8.64
N GLU A 45 -20.37 -12.55 9.12
CA GLU A 45 -19.85 -11.47 8.25
C GLU A 45 -18.73 -11.94 7.32
N LYS A 46 -17.91 -12.90 7.76
CA LYS A 46 -16.81 -13.48 6.98
C LYS A 46 -17.28 -14.14 5.68
N LYS A 47 -18.54 -14.60 5.62
CA LYS A 47 -19.12 -15.28 4.45
C LYS A 47 -19.84 -14.32 3.50
N PHE A 48 -20.00 -13.04 3.87
CA PHE A 48 -20.64 -12.05 3.00
C PHE A 48 -19.97 -11.90 1.63
N PRO A 49 -18.63 -11.89 1.51
CA PRO A 49 -17.98 -11.79 0.21
C PRO A 49 -18.30 -12.98 -0.69
N ASP A 50 -18.13 -14.20 -0.18
CA ASP A 50 -18.38 -15.42 -0.96
C ASP A 50 -19.85 -15.54 -1.37
N TYR A 51 -20.76 -15.14 -0.48
CA TYR A 51 -22.20 -15.13 -0.74
C TYR A 51 -22.58 -14.12 -1.84
N TYR A 52 -22.03 -12.91 -1.78
CA TYR A 52 -22.26 -11.88 -2.80
C TYR A 52 -21.71 -12.32 -4.16
N ILE A 53 -20.45 -12.77 -4.20
CA ILE A 53 -19.79 -13.21 -5.44
C ILE A 53 -20.51 -14.41 -6.06
N HIS A 54 -21.00 -15.36 -5.25
CA HIS A 54 -21.76 -16.53 -5.76
C HIS A 54 -22.99 -16.11 -6.57
N HIS A 55 -23.71 -15.08 -6.12
CA HIS A 55 -24.89 -14.59 -6.82
C HIS A 55 -24.54 -13.64 -7.97
N GLN A 56 -23.51 -12.82 -7.81
CA GLN A 56 -23.01 -11.96 -8.88
C GLN A 56 -22.54 -12.80 -10.08
N ASN A 57 -21.70 -13.81 -9.84
CA ASN A 57 -21.22 -14.72 -10.89
C ASN A 57 -22.38 -15.39 -11.62
N TYR A 58 -23.40 -15.84 -10.89
CA TYR A 58 -24.60 -16.40 -11.51
C TYR A 58 -25.32 -15.39 -12.42
N ALA A 59 -25.51 -14.15 -11.95
CA ALA A 59 -26.15 -13.11 -12.75
C ALA A 59 -25.36 -12.80 -14.03
N LEU A 60 -24.03 -12.72 -13.93
CA LEU A 60 -23.14 -12.47 -15.06
C LEU A 60 -23.10 -13.65 -16.04
N GLU A 61 -22.93 -14.89 -15.55
CA GLU A 61 -22.88 -16.11 -16.37
C GLU A 61 -24.17 -16.33 -17.18
N ASN A 62 -25.31 -15.84 -16.67
CA ASN A 62 -26.61 -15.97 -17.32
C ASN A 62 -27.02 -14.70 -18.09
N ASN A 63 -26.12 -13.72 -18.24
CA ASN A 63 -26.39 -12.42 -18.89
C ASN A 63 -27.65 -11.72 -18.35
N LEU A 64 -27.88 -11.82 -17.04
CA LEU A 64 -29.05 -11.22 -16.39
C LEU A 64 -28.82 -9.76 -16.06
N ASP A 65 -27.57 -9.40 -15.79
CA ASP A 65 -27.22 -8.04 -15.43
C ASP A 65 -25.74 -7.73 -15.63
N SER A 66 -25.40 -6.44 -15.54
CA SER A 66 -24.02 -5.99 -15.38
C SER A 66 -23.57 -6.08 -13.92
N GLU A 67 -22.25 -6.00 -13.66
CA GLU A 67 -21.73 -5.96 -12.29
C GLU A 67 -22.28 -4.77 -11.49
N GLU A 68 -22.42 -3.62 -12.17
CA GLU A 68 -22.92 -2.38 -11.56
C GLU A 68 -24.40 -2.50 -11.20
N ASP A 69 -25.21 -2.98 -12.14
CA ASP A 69 -26.64 -3.08 -11.96
C ASP A 69 -26.99 -4.13 -10.89
N PHE A 70 -26.27 -5.25 -10.84
CA PHE A 70 -26.38 -6.22 -9.77
C PHE A 70 -26.03 -5.60 -8.41
N PHE A 71 -24.93 -4.84 -8.34
CA PHE A 71 -24.54 -4.14 -7.11
C PHE A 71 -25.62 -3.14 -6.66
N ARG A 72 -26.13 -2.32 -7.58
CA ARG A 72 -27.20 -1.35 -7.33
C ARG A 72 -28.48 -2.03 -6.84
N HIS A 73 -28.84 -3.17 -7.44
CA HIS A 73 -29.99 -3.97 -7.01
C HIS A 73 -29.80 -4.47 -5.58
N VAL A 74 -28.67 -5.12 -5.28
CA VAL A 74 -28.37 -5.64 -3.94
C VAL A 74 -28.35 -4.51 -2.89
N LEU A 75 -27.71 -3.39 -3.20
CA LEU A 75 -27.66 -2.23 -2.31
C LEU A 75 -29.07 -1.70 -2.01
N ARG A 76 -29.91 -1.57 -3.05
CA ARG A 76 -31.29 -1.07 -2.93
C ARG A 76 -32.15 -1.97 -2.05
N ILE A 77 -32.10 -3.30 -2.25
CA ILE A 77 -32.94 -4.22 -1.46
C ILE A 77 -32.54 -4.25 0.01
N VAL A 78 -31.25 -4.12 0.31
CA VAL A 78 -30.72 -4.04 1.68
C VAL A 78 -31.18 -2.74 2.35
N GLN A 79 -31.01 -1.60 1.68
CA GLN A 79 -31.44 -0.30 2.20
C GLN A 79 -32.95 -0.25 2.44
N ASN A 80 -33.75 -0.76 1.50
CA ASN A 80 -35.20 -0.80 1.64
C ASN A 80 -35.63 -1.67 2.82
N ARG A 81 -34.96 -2.80 3.06
CA ARG A 81 -35.27 -3.69 4.17
C ARG A 81 -34.88 -3.08 5.53
N ILE A 82 -33.76 -2.37 5.61
CA ILE A 82 -33.36 -1.64 6.82
C ILE A 82 -34.45 -0.62 7.17
N LYS A 83 -34.82 0.24 6.21
CA LYS A 83 -35.89 1.24 6.39
C LYS A 83 -37.22 0.59 6.80
N HIS A 84 -37.57 -0.54 6.17
CA HIS A 84 -38.79 -1.27 6.51
C HIS A 84 -38.83 -1.69 7.99
N TYR A 85 -37.73 -2.22 8.53
CA TYR A 85 -37.65 -2.61 9.94
C TYR A 85 -37.55 -1.43 10.90
N GLU A 86 -36.88 -0.34 10.50
CA GLU A 86 -36.78 0.89 11.30
C GLU A 86 -38.14 1.58 11.49
N LEU A 87 -39.04 1.46 10.50
CA LEU A 87 -40.39 2.00 10.55
C LEU A 87 -41.39 1.08 11.31
N GLN A 88 -41.00 -0.14 11.69
CA GLN A 88 -41.89 -1.02 12.45
C GLN A 88 -42.08 -0.52 13.89
N ASP A 89 -43.25 -0.82 14.44
CA ASP A 89 -43.59 -0.47 15.83
C ASP A 89 -42.54 -1.00 16.82
N PRO A 90 -41.88 -0.11 17.58
CA PRO A 90 -40.88 -0.51 18.58
C PRO A 90 -41.47 -1.28 19.76
N PHE A 91 -42.79 -1.25 19.98
CA PHE A 91 -43.48 -1.99 21.04
C PHE A 91 -44.06 -3.33 20.58
N SER A 92 -43.85 -3.70 19.31
CA SER A 92 -44.27 -4.99 18.79
C SER A 92 -43.49 -6.15 19.42
N ARG A 93 -44.13 -7.33 19.55
CA ARG A 93 -43.49 -8.56 20.03
C ARG A 93 -42.27 -8.98 19.20
N ASN A 94 -42.18 -8.51 17.95
CA ASN A 94 -41.10 -8.82 17.02
C ASN A 94 -39.96 -7.79 17.04
N HIS A 95 -40.05 -6.73 17.86
CA HIS A 95 -39.07 -5.65 17.87
C HIS A 95 -37.62 -6.13 18.07
N ALA A 96 -37.39 -7.06 19.00
CA ALA A 96 -36.07 -7.65 19.22
C ALA A 96 -35.51 -8.36 17.97
N MET A 97 -36.38 -9.07 17.23
CA MET A 97 -36.00 -9.73 15.98
C MET A 97 -35.71 -8.71 14.88
N HIS A 98 -36.52 -7.65 14.77
CA HIS A 98 -36.28 -6.55 13.83
C HIS A 98 -34.94 -5.88 14.09
N ARG A 99 -34.60 -5.59 15.36
CA ARG A 99 -33.29 -5.00 15.71
C ARG A 99 -32.11 -5.89 15.31
N ASN A 100 -32.18 -7.19 15.59
CA ASN A 100 -31.15 -8.14 15.19
C ASN A 100 -31.01 -8.22 13.65
N SER A 101 -32.14 -8.16 12.94
CA SER A 101 -32.17 -8.19 11.48
C SER A 101 -31.57 -6.91 10.88
N VAL A 102 -31.88 -5.74 11.45
CA VAL A 102 -31.27 -4.46 11.09
C VAL A 102 -29.76 -4.49 11.32
N GLN A 103 -29.29 -4.99 12.46
CA GLN A 103 -27.86 -5.11 12.74
C GLN A 103 -27.14 -5.97 11.68
N LYS A 104 -27.73 -7.11 11.31
CA LYS A 104 -27.18 -7.99 10.26
C LYS A 104 -27.14 -7.31 8.89
N LEU A 105 -28.20 -6.58 8.54
CA LEU A 105 -28.25 -5.83 7.28
C LEU A 105 -27.26 -4.67 7.26
N GLN A 106 -27.07 -3.97 8.38
CA GLN A 106 -26.07 -2.92 8.51
C GLN A 106 -24.64 -3.47 8.38
N GLN A 107 -24.36 -4.66 8.94
CA GLN A 107 -23.08 -5.34 8.73
C GLN A 107 -22.87 -5.68 7.24
N PHE A 108 -23.88 -6.21 6.57
CA PHE A 108 -23.80 -6.50 5.14
C PHE A 108 -23.68 -5.21 4.30
N GLN A 109 -24.38 -4.14 4.67
CA GLN A 109 -24.29 -2.84 4.03
C GLN A 109 -22.88 -2.24 4.18
N LYS A 110 -22.22 -2.39 5.34
CA LYS A 110 -20.81 -2.00 5.51
C LYS A 110 -19.90 -2.73 4.54
N TYR A 111 -20.14 -4.03 4.33
CA TYR A 111 -19.41 -4.80 3.31
C TYR A 111 -19.68 -4.24 1.91
N LEU A 112 -20.94 -3.99 1.54
CA LEU A 112 -21.30 -3.40 0.24
C LEU A 112 -20.62 -2.03 0.02
N ASN A 113 -20.63 -1.16 1.04
CA ASN A 113 -19.98 0.15 0.95
C ASN A 113 -18.47 0.03 0.70
N ARG A 114 -17.81 -1.03 1.21
CA ARG A 114 -16.37 -1.27 1.00
C ARG A 114 -16.05 -1.68 -0.43
N ILE A 115 -16.96 -2.36 -1.10
CA ILE A 115 -16.79 -2.83 -2.48
C ILE A 115 -17.43 -1.88 -3.52
N ASP A 116 -18.03 -0.77 -3.06
CA ASP A 116 -18.69 0.22 -3.91
C ASP A 116 -17.67 1.01 -4.74
N GLN A 117 -17.39 0.52 -5.94
CA GLN A 117 -16.57 1.24 -6.92
C GLN A 117 -17.37 2.21 -7.80
N TRP A 118 -18.71 2.11 -7.78
CA TRP A 118 -19.61 2.87 -8.66
C TRP A 118 -20.19 4.12 -8.02
N ASN A 119 -19.88 4.39 -6.74
CA ASN A 119 -20.51 5.45 -5.96
C ASN A 119 -22.04 5.35 -5.99
N ALA A 120 -22.58 4.13 -5.87
CA ALA A 120 -24.04 3.92 -5.95
C ALA A 120 -24.80 4.50 -4.75
N ARG A 121 -24.07 4.86 -3.69
CA ARG A 121 -24.58 5.50 -2.47
C ARG A 121 -25.01 6.96 -2.74
N PRO A 122 -25.88 7.54 -1.89
CA PRO A 122 -26.30 8.94 -2.03
C PRO A 122 -25.10 9.89 -2.14
N SER A 123 -25.13 10.77 -3.14
CA SER A 123 -23.99 11.62 -3.50
C SER A 123 -23.46 12.44 -2.33
N HIS A 124 -24.33 12.96 -1.46
CA HIS A 124 -23.89 13.75 -0.30
C HIS A 124 -23.01 12.96 0.68
N ILE A 125 -23.27 11.66 0.87
CA ILE A 125 -22.43 10.79 1.73
C ILE A 125 -21.09 10.57 1.08
N VAL A 126 -21.09 10.21 -0.22
CA VAL A 126 -19.87 9.95 -0.98
C VAL A 126 -19.00 11.21 -1.06
N ILE A 127 -19.60 12.37 -1.28
CA ILE A 127 -18.89 13.66 -1.33
C ILE A 127 -18.27 13.96 0.02
N ALA A 128 -19.00 13.80 1.13
CA ALA A 128 -18.45 14.05 2.46
C ALA A 128 -17.26 13.14 2.80
N GLU A 129 -17.37 11.83 2.53
CA GLU A 129 -16.27 10.87 2.72
C GLU A 129 -15.03 11.22 1.88
N LYS A 130 -15.24 11.61 0.62
CA LYS A 130 -14.16 12.02 -0.28
C LYS A 130 -13.51 13.33 0.15
N GLU A 131 -14.30 14.32 0.58
CA GLU A 131 -13.79 15.59 1.06
C GLU A 131 -12.92 15.41 2.31
N GLU A 132 -13.33 14.54 3.24
CA GLU A 132 -12.53 14.20 4.42
C GLU A 132 -11.19 13.57 4.04
N LEU A 133 -11.20 12.65 3.06
CA LEU A 133 -9.97 12.03 2.56
C LEU A 133 -9.06 13.05 1.87
N ILE A 134 -9.63 13.93 1.04
CA ILE A 134 -8.90 15.01 0.37
C ILE A 134 -8.23 15.92 1.40
N GLN A 135 -8.94 16.27 2.48
CA GLN A 135 -8.38 17.12 3.53
C GLN A 135 -7.21 16.44 4.24
N LYS A 136 -7.35 15.16 4.61
CA LYS A 136 -6.26 14.37 5.20
C LYS A 136 -5.03 14.28 4.29
N GLN A 137 -5.24 14.05 2.99
CA GLN A 137 -4.16 13.98 2.02
C GLN A 137 -3.46 15.33 1.83
N LYS A 138 -4.22 16.45 1.82
CA LYS A 138 -3.64 17.81 1.76
C LYS A 138 -2.74 18.09 2.97
N GLU A 139 -3.19 17.75 4.18
CA GLU A 139 -2.41 17.90 5.41
C GLU A 139 -1.11 17.06 5.38
N GLU A 140 -1.18 15.83 4.86
CA GLU A 140 0.01 14.99 4.72
C GLU A 140 0.99 15.54 3.68
N ILE A 141 0.48 16.04 2.54
CA ILE A 141 1.30 16.70 1.51
C ILE A 141 2.00 17.94 2.09
N GLU A 142 1.27 18.78 2.83
CA GLU A 142 1.83 19.98 3.46
C GLU A 142 2.95 19.61 4.44
N LYS A 143 2.70 18.62 5.31
CA LYS A 143 3.70 18.11 6.25
C LYS A 143 4.94 17.54 5.56
N LEU A 144 4.77 16.75 4.51
CA LEU A 144 5.89 16.17 3.75
C LEU A 144 6.68 17.25 3.01
N THR A 145 5.99 18.24 2.46
CA THR A 145 6.62 19.37 1.76
C THR A 145 7.44 20.21 2.73
N ALA A 146 6.90 20.52 3.91
CA ALA A 146 7.63 21.24 4.97
C ALA A 146 8.91 20.47 5.39
N ARG A 147 8.79 19.16 5.59
CA ARG A 147 9.95 18.30 5.91
C ARG A 147 10.99 18.28 4.79
N LEU A 148 10.57 18.28 3.53
CA LEU A 148 11.49 18.37 2.40
C LEU A 148 12.18 19.73 2.35
N SER A 149 11.47 20.83 2.61
CA SER A 149 12.11 22.16 2.68
C SER A 149 13.15 22.26 3.80
N GLU A 150 12.88 21.71 4.98
CA GLU A 150 13.86 21.67 6.10
C GLU A 150 15.11 20.85 5.73
N LEU A 151 14.94 19.72 5.04
CA LEU A 151 16.06 18.90 4.58
C LEU A 151 16.87 19.59 3.47
N ASN A 152 16.19 20.34 2.61
CA ASN A 152 16.80 21.03 1.47
C ASN A 152 17.45 22.37 1.83
N GLU A 153 17.13 22.97 3.00
CA GLU A 153 17.73 24.23 3.46
C GLU A 153 19.27 24.16 3.49
N TYR A 154 19.82 22.98 3.81
CA TYR A 154 21.25 22.73 3.89
C TYR A 154 21.81 21.97 2.68
N GLU A 155 21.02 21.77 1.62
CA GLU A 155 21.53 21.17 0.40
C GLU A 155 22.35 22.17 -0.41
N VAL A 156 23.56 21.74 -0.79
CA VAL A 156 24.50 22.58 -1.52
C VAL A 156 24.05 22.65 -2.98
N LEU A 157 23.71 23.85 -3.47
CA LEU A 157 23.24 24.09 -4.84
C LEU A 157 24.27 23.71 -5.92
N GLN A 158 25.56 23.72 -5.57
CA GLN A 158 26.65 23.35 -6.48
C GLN A 158 27.53 22.29 -5.82
N LYS A 159 27.74 21.18 -6.53
CA LYS A 159 28.71 20.16 -6.13
C LYS A 159 30.13 20.70 -6.30
N ILE A 160 31.05 20.20 -5.48
CA ILE A 160 32.48 20.47 -5.61
C ILE A 160 32.96 19.77 -6.89
N SER A 161 33.40 20.54 -7.88
CA SER A 161 33.97 19.99 -9.12
C SER A 161 35.37 19.43 -8.87
N ILE A 162 35.57 18.18 -9.27
CA ILE A 162 36.87 17.53 -9.36
C ILE A 162 37.35 17.71 -10.80
N GLU A 163 38.42 18.47 -10.96
CA GLU A 163 39.06 18.72 -12.26
C GLU A 163 39.98 17.56 -12.66
N ASP A 164 40.38 17.55 -13.94
CA ASP A 164 41.43 16.71 -14.50
C ASP A 164 41.24 15.20 -14.28
N ASN A 165 39.99 14.73 -14.24
CA ASN A 165 39.66 13.33 -13.98
C ASN A 165 40.31 12.80 -12.67
N ALA A 166 40.52 13.68 -11.67
CA ALA A 166 41.20 13.36 -10.41
C ALA A 166 40.31 12.63 -9.38
N LEU A 167 39.17 12.08 -9.80
CA LEU A 167 38.29 11.28 -8.96
C LEU A 167 39.02 10.11 -8.26
N PRO A 168 39.88 9.32 -8.94
CA PRO A 168 40.64 8.27 -8.28
C PRO A 168 41.58 8.80 -7.19
N THR A 169 42.12 10.00 -7.35
CA THR A 169 42.98 10.68 -6.37
C THR A 169 42.21 11.06 -5.11
N LEU A 170 41.00 11.63 -5.25
CA LEU A 170 40.13 11.92 -4.12
C LEU A 170 39.75 10.64 -3.36
N VAL A 171 39.43 9.57 -4.10
CA VAL A 171 39.13 8.26 -3.52
C VAL A 171 40.31 7.73 -2.71
N ASP A 172 41.55 7.91 -3.19
CA ASP A 172 42.75 7.48 -2.48
C ASP A 172 42.92 8.23 -1.15
N LEU A 173 42.78 9.55 -1.16
CA LEU A 173 42.80 10.38 0.05
C LEU A 173 41.76 9.93 1.08
N LEU A 174 40.52 9.65 0.66
CA LEU A 174 39.47 9.16 1.55
C LEU A 174 39.80 7.77 2.13
N LYS A 175 40.43 6.89 1.35
CA LYS A 175 40.94 5.60 1.85
C LYS A 175 42.08 5.79 2.85
N GLN A 176 42.99 6.72 2.61
CA GLN A 176 44.05 7.05 3.57
C GLN A 176 43.43 7.56 4.89
N MET A 177 42.49 8.50 4.84
CA MET A 177 41.78 9.02 6.01
C MET A 177 41.07 7.90 6.81
N SER A 178 40.44 6.94 6.13
CA SER A 178 39.75 5.82 6.79
C SER A 178 40.68 4.87 7.56
N ARG A 179 41.99 4.88 7.26
CA ARG A 179 43.00 4.01 7.88
C ARG A 179 43.74 4.70 9.02
N LEU A 180 43.54 6.00 9.21
CA LEU A 180 44.19 6.75 10.29
C LEU A 180 43.66 6.31 11.65
N THR A 181 44.55 6.29 12.63
CA THR A 181 44.24 6.01 14.03
C THR A 181 44.65 7.18 14.90
N LEU A 182 43.85 7.42 15.94
CA LEU A 182 44.17 8.39 16.98
C LEU A 182 45.28 7.82 17.90
N PRO A 183 46.01 8.68 18.64
CA PRO A 183 47.01 8.22 19.62
C PRO A 183 46.46 7.25 20.67
N SER A 184 45.15 7.27 20.90
CA SER A 184 44.45 6.33 21.79
C SER A 184 44.25 4.91 21.20
N GLY A 185 44.71 4.66 19.97
CA GLY A 185 44.53 3.39 19.25
C GLY A 185 43.14 3.20 18.64
N ARG A 186 42.26 4.21 18.67
CA ARG A 186 40.93 4.17 18.03
C ARG A 186 41.02 4.70 16.60
N ASN A 187 40.17 4.21 15.69
CA ASN A 187 40.08 4.73 14.33
C ASN A 187 39.71 6.22 14.35
N PHE A 188 40.34 7.02 13.50
CA PHE A 188 39.99 8.43 13.31
C PHE A 188 38.58 8.58 12.75
N LEU A 189 38.23 7.77 11.74
CA LEU A 189 36.89 7.70 11.16
C LEU A 189 36.29 6.29 11.32
N ALA A 190 35.25 6.17 12.14
CA ALA A 190 34.51 4.93 12.31
C ALA A 190 33.20 4.96 11.48
N CYS A 191 32.87 3.86 10.81
CA CYS A 191 31.67 3.77 9.96
C CYS A 191 31.02 2.39 10.09
N ASP A 192 29.72 2.35 10.40
CA ASP A 192 28.97 1.11 10.71
C ASP A 192 28.53 0.29 9.48
N LYS A 193 28.53 0.87 8.26
CA LYS A 193 28.03 0.23 7.03
C LYS A 193 28.95 0.44 5.83
N LYS A 194 28.79 -0.42 4.81
CA LYS A 194 29.51 -0.39 3.52
C LYS A 194 29.52 1.03 2.91
N SER A 195 30.67 1.70 3.10
CA SER A 195 31.15 2.98 2.56
C SER A 195 30.16 4.18 2.54
N PRO A 196 30.02 4.95 3.64
CA PRO A 196 29.45 6.30 3.56
C PRO A 196 30.22 7.22 2.60
N TYR A 197 31.49 6.93 2.34
CA TYR A 197 32.34 7.68 1.41
C TYR A 197 31.80 7.68 -0.02
N SER A 198 31.22 6.57 -0.52
CA SER A 198 30.65 6.55 -1.88
C SER A 198 29.44 7.47 -2.01
N LYS A 199 28.55 7.47 -1.01
CA LYS A 199 27.41 8.40 -0.97
C LYS A 199 27.86 9.85 -0.88
N MET A 200 28.87 10.13 -0.06
CA MET A 200 29.43 11.47 0.07
C MET A 200 30.01 11.97 -1.26
N ILE A 201 30.81 11.15 -1.96
CA ILE A 201 31.35 11.49 -3.28
C ILE A 201 30.23 11.78 -4.27
N SER A 202 29.25 10.88 -4.40
CA SER A 202 28.17 11.03 -5.39
C SER A 202 27.25 12.23 -5.09
N LYS A 203 27.02 12.53 -3.79
CA LYS A 203 26.15 13.64 -3.37
C LYS A 203 26.82 15.00 -3.47
N TYR A 204 28.08 15.12 -3.06
CA TYR A 204 28.74 16.43 -2.88
C TYR A 204 29.79 16.76 -3.95
N PHE A 205 30.21 15.80 -4.76
CA PHE A 205 31.23 16.01 -5.79
C PHE A 205 30.69 15.76 -7.19
N SER A 206 31.21 16.52 -8.15
CA SER A 206 31.07 16.30 -9.59
C SER A 206 32.46 16.11 -10.20
N GLN A 207 32.52 15.56 -11.40
CA GLN A 207 33.77 15.43 -12.15
C GLN A 207 33.62 16.17 -13.47
N ASP A 208 34.47 17.16 -13.70
CA ASP A 208 34.42 18.03 -14.89
C ASP A 208 33.00 18.59 -15.13
N GLY A 209 32.33 19.01 -14.05
CA GLY A 209 30.95 19.50 -14.06
C GLY A 209 29.86 18.44 -14.23
N LYS A 210 30.19 17.14 -14.35
CA LYS A 210 29.23 16.03 -14.47
C LYS A 210 29.01 15.31 -13.15
N ASP A 211 27.79 14.84 -12.93
CA ASP A 211 27.47 14.04 -11.76
C ASP A 211 28.22 12.71 -11.73
N ILE A 212 28.72 12.34 -10.55
CA ILE A 212 29.37 11.06 -10.31
C ILE A 212 28.30 10.04 -9.88
N PRO A 213 28.04 8.97 -10.66
CA PRO A 213 27.07 7.95 -10.28
C PRO A 213 27.48 7.24 -8.98
N LEU A 214 26.49 6.91 -8.14
CA LEU A 214 26.74 6.22 -6.88
C LEU A 214 27.46 4.88 -7.09
N GLU A 215 27.10 4.12 -8.13
CA GLU A 215 27.75 2.85 -8.42
C GLU A 215 29.22 3.03 -8.84
N THR A 216 29.55 4.10 -9.59
CA THR A 216 30.94 4.44 -9.95
C THR A 216 31.79 4.68 -8.72
N SER A 217 31.31 5.49 -7.77
CA SER A 217 32.02 5.74 -6.51
C SER A 217 32.07 4.48 -5.63
N ARG A 218 30.98 3.70 -5.57
CA ARG A 218 30.90 2.46 -4.78
C ARG A 218 31.91 1.41 -5.23
N ASN A 219 32.16 1.27 -6.53
CA ASN A 219 33.12 0.30 -7.08
C ASN A 219 34.53 0.46 -6.51
N TYR A 220 34.92 1.67 -6.09
CA TYR A 220 36.21 1.91 -5.45
C TYR A 220 36.31 1.39 -4.01
N PHE A 221 35.19 1.21 -3.31
CA PHE A 221 35.16 0.82 -1.90
C PHE A 221 34.67 -0.62 -1.68
N VAL A 222 34.53 -1.40 -2.75
CA VAL A 222 34.25 -2.83 -2.65
C VAL A 222 35.54 -3.58 -2.30
N GLU A 223 35.61 -4.16 -1.12
CA GLU A 223 36.66 -5.09 -0.74
C GLU A 223 36.49 -6.41 -1.50
N LYS A 224 37.53 -6.87 -2.19
CA LYS A 224 37.55 -8.23 -2.76
C LYS A 224 37.63 -9.23 -1.60
N LYS A 225 36.51 -9.89 -1.29
CA LYS A 225 36.50 -11.06 -0.40
C LYS A 225 36.62 -12.33 -1.25
N GLY A 226 37.82 -12.92 -1.29
CA GLY A 226 38.09 -14.25 -1.87
C GLY A 226 37.98 -14.32 -3.40
N GLU A 227 37.67 -15.53 -3.91
CA GLU A 227 37.58 -15.88 -5.35
C GLU A 227 36.27 -15.44 -6.03
N ILE A 228 35.46 -14.60 -5.39
CA ILE A 228 34.25 -14.08 -6.04
C ILE A 228 34.66 -12.89 -6.93
N PRO A 229 34.38 -12.91 -8.25
CA PRO A 229 34.74 -11.84 -9.17
C PRO A 229 33.80 -10.65 -8.99
N ILE A 230 33.89 -9.98 -7.83
CA ILE A 230 33.20 -8.72 -7.62
C ILE A 230 34.05 -7.64 -8.29
N LYS A 231 33.46 -6.90 -9.24
CA LYS A 231 34.09 -5.80 -9.98
C LYS A 231 34.43 -4.65 -9.02
N GLY A 232 35.57 -4.73 -8.34
CA GLY A 232 36.16 -3.65 -7.56
C GLY A 232 37.21 -2.90 -8.38
N THR A 233 37.15 -1.57 -8.38
CA THR A 233 38.16 -0.72 -9.03
C THR A 233 39.23 -0.35 -8.02
N THR A 234 40.45 -0.82 -8.24
CA THR A 234 41.61 -0.39 -7.44
C THR A 234 42.12 0.94 -7.99
N VAL A 235 42.48 1.88 -7.10
CA VAL A 235 43.15 3.12 -7.52
C VAL A 235 44.54 2.75 -8.02
N ARG A 236 44.88 3.18 -9.24
CA ARG A 236 46.19 2.95 -9.85
C ARG A 236 47.24 3.84 -9.19
N LYS A 237 48.50 3.39 -9.20
CA LYS A 237 49.62 4.15 -8.61
C LYS A 237 49.78 5.56 -9.20
N GLU A 238 49.46 5.74 -10.49
CA GLU A 238 49.48 7.05 -11.16
C GLU A 238 48.55 8.10 -10.53
N HIS A 239 47.54 7.67 -9.76
CA HIS A 239 46.60 8.55 -9.07
C HIS A 239 46.85 8.64 -7.56
N GLN A 240 47.87 7.96 -7.04
CA GLN A 240 48.27 8.01 -5.62
C GLN A 240 49.34 9.08 -5.42
N ILE A 241 48.97 10.34 -5.66
CA ILE A 241 49.92 11.46 -5.73
C ILE A 241 50.05 12.25 -4.41
N PHE A 242 49.20 11.99 -3.43
CA PHE A 242 49.22 12.64 -2.11
C PHE A 242 49.35 11.60 -1.00
N GLU A 243 49.99 11.97 0.11
CA GLU A 243 50.17 11.12 1.28
C GLU A 243 49.82 11.90 2.57
N ILE A 244 48.97 11.32 3.41
CA ILE A 244 48.64 11.89 4.74
C ILE A 244 49.59 11.33 5.79
N ILE A 245 50.50 12.17 6.27
CA ILE A 245 51.52 11.81 7.26
C ILE A 245 51.13 12.35 8.64
N PRO A 246 51.06 11.51 9.70
CA PRO A 246 50.82 11.98 11.06
C PRO A 246 51.97 12.87 11.54
N VAL A 247 51.64 14.05 12.07
CA VAL A 247 52.63 14.91 12.73
C VAL A 247 53.00 14.28 14.07
N THR A 248 54.27 13.93 14.25
CA THR A 248 54.78 13.16 15.40
C THR A 248 54.84 13.97 16.70
N GLU A 249 54.65 15.29 16.65
CA GLU A 249 54.69 16.17 17.82
C GLU A 249 53.36 16.89 18.06
N LEU A 250 52.47 16.25 18.81
CA LEU A 250 51.62 16.99 19.74
C LEU A 250 52.17 16.71 21.13
N LYS A 251 53.14 17.53 21.56
CA LYS A 251 53.52 17.61 22.98
C LYS A 251 52.23 17.90 23.75
N LYS A 252 51.93 17.02 24.71
CA LYS A 252 50.74 16.99 25.56
C LYS A 252 50.42 18.34 26.19
#